data_AF-A0A3E0MMM8-F1
#
_entry.id   AF-A0A3E0MMM8-F1
#
_cell.length_a   1.000
_cell.length_b   1.000
_cell.length_c   1.000
_cell.angle_alpha   90.00
_cell.angle_beta   90.00
_cell.angle_gamma   90.00
#
_symmetry.space_group_name_H-M   'P 1'
#
loop_
_entity.id
_entity.type
_entity.pdbx_description
1 polymer ?
#
loop_
_entity_poly.entity_id
_entity_poly.type
_entity_poly.pdbx_seq_one_letter_code
_entity_poly.pdbx_strand_id
1 'polypeptide(L)'
;MEILVFISWSGEWGKPLAEHLADTIFKYSPLKSWISSRDIPPGENWYDATMKASQQAKIGVVCLTPGASKSSWLNFETGLLVARLEKIKIINFGERLIEPLKRYQAIEAANRDDWVKLLQDMNSEWNNEMCQALVNGWFPDWQKFLAERTRSPHVYFRDIGNILGRVHDEVETLNSQNAYVKKNLCFQRVIYDSYSQLYERSRNIESTFSLPASQYPLYLISLQKNLENCYVKAIALVNVEEQFWSQPMGQEILTTSCSENIRVFAFFSEKEFDYHLATLREHSKKYNVYAISLAKLSDVLGANNTKDFSIIEVSGSKLLAVYDDDNTEEKNISFIADLNMIAQHEELFEKLLSSKIPVFIPPHTIQEKAETDSLRARIFKDLVPYERKLIEMSEYIDVIPYDEHEEKHAYYQDMMSKMIEIFLEHSSNNSSPIRILELGAGTGIFTVRLNKITNVTEIVAVEIDWHCYQILKGKFREQYKKVKTLNKDSRTYKPEGEFDYIFSSFADHHIKTADKAKYFDNIKQNLKPNGLMIVGDEFLRKHDPNDRDDRDSALKDYHSHIIDIAKGQGEMILAELERQALQSGLEEKGDFKVSCEQYEKLLKQAKFKFKKEKIGSENIDNIGGVYVYTAWLPT
;
A
#
# COMPACT_ATOMS: atom_id res chain seq x y z
N MET A 1 15.95 27.47 56.61
CA MET A 1 15.77 28.32 55.41
C MET A 1 14.96 27.51 54.43
N GLU A 2 13.89 28.05 53.84
CA GLU A 2 13.03 27.28 52.92
C GLU A 2 13.84 26.83 51.68
N ILE A 3 13.64 25.58 51.27
CA ILE A 3 14.30 24.95 50.13
C ILE A 3 13.38 25.11 48.92
N LEU A 4 13.80 25.91 47.94
CA LEU A 4 13.02 26.11 46.71
C LEU A 4 13.15 24.89 45.78
N VAL A 5 12.00 24.31 45.44
CA VAL A 5 11.83 23.19 44.52
C VAL A 5 11.23 23.72 43.22
N PHE A 6 12.01 23.73 42.15
CA PHE A 6 11.52 24.07 40.81
C PHE A 6 10.88 22.82 40.19
N ILE A 7 9.61 22.89 39.79
CA ILE A 7 8.92 21.77 39.14
C ILE A 7 8.72 22.10 37.66
N SER A 8 9.47 21.41 36.80
CA SER A 8 9.32 21.47 35.36
C SER A 8 8.31 20.43 34.87
N TRP A 9 7.46 20.85 33.94
CA TRP A 9 6.41 20.03 33.36
C TRP A 9 6.11 20.52 31.94
N SER A 10 5.39 19.71 31.17
CA SER A 10 4.83 20.19 29.91
C SER A 10 3.57 19.45 29.53
N GLY A 11 2.84 20.01 28.56
CA GLY A 11 1.60 19.45 28.07
C GLY A 11 0.44 19.60 29.05
N GLU A 12 -0.75 19.21 28.59
CA GLU A 12 -2.01 19.41 29.30
C GLU A 12 -2.11 18.56 30.57
N TRP A 13 -1.41 17.42 30.61
CA TRP A 13 -1.35 16.54 31.77
C TRP A 13 -0.28 16.94 32.78
N GLY A 14 0.86 17.46 32.31
CA GLY A 14 1.95 17.87 33.17
C GLY A 14 1.55 18.98 34.12
N LYS A 15 0.73 19.95 33.67
CA LYS A 15 0.27 21.09 34.49
C LYS A 15 -0.47 20.65 35.75
N PRO A 16 -1.65 20.03 35.66
CA PRO A 16 -2.45 19.71 36.84
C PRO A 16 -1.77 18.64 37.71
N LEU A 17 -0.78 17.92 37.18
CA LEU A 17 0.02 16.98 37.94
C LEU A 17 1.11 17.67 38.75
N ALA A 18 1.89 18.57 38.14
CA ALA A 18 2.92 19.35 38.82
C ALA A 18 2.31 20.24 39.91
N GLU A 19 1.13 20.79 39.63
CA GLU A 19 0.33 21.54 40.58
C GLU A 19 -0.12 20.70 41.77
N HIS A 20 -0.67 19.51 41.52
CA HIS A 20 -1.05 18.60 42.60
C HIS A 20 0.16 18.15 43.43
N LEU A 21 1.28 17.87 42.78
CA LEU A 21 2.55 17.51 43.42
C LEU A 21 3.03 18.61 44.37
N ALA A 22 3.00 19.87 43.96
CA ALA A 22 3.34 21.00 44.81
C ALA A 22 2.38 21.16 46.00
N ASP A 23 1.08 21.03 45.75
CA ASP A 23 0.04 21.30 46.75
C ASP A 23 -0.10 20.21 47.81
N THR A 24 0.37 19.00 47.53
CA THR A 24 0.20 17.84 48.41
C THR A 24 1.53 17.28 48.89
N ILE A 25 2.37 16.84 47.97
CA ILE A 25 3.57 16.05 48.27
C ILE A 25 4.75 16.96 48.64
N PHE A 26 4.89 18.15 48.03
CA PHE A 26 5.97 19.08 48.32
C PHE A 26 5.55 20.29 49.18
N LYS A 27 4.39 20.20 49.85
CA LYS A 27 3.89 21.23 50.76
C LYS A 27 4.52 21.16 52.17
N TYR A 28 5.41 20.21 52.42
CA TYR A 28 6.02 20.02 53.74
C TYR A 28 7.15 21.02 53.99
N SER A 29 7.15 21.64 55.18
CA SER A 29 8.29 22.45 55.63
C SER A 29 9.54 21.56 55.74
N PRO A 30 10.70 21.96 55.20
CA PRO A 30 11.03 23.29 54.68
C PRO A 30 10.92 23.48 53.15
N LEU A 31 10.25 22.61 52.39
CA LEU A 31 10.13 22.74 50.93
C LEU A 31 9.15 23.85 50.52
N LYS A 32 9.51 24.58 49.46
CA LYS A 32 8.65 25.54 48.77
C LYS A 32 8.70 25.29 47.26
N SER A 33 7.56 25.01 46.65
CA SER A 33 7.51 24.72 45.21
C SER A 33 7.38 26.00 44.38
N TRP A 34 7.97 25.99 43.18
CA TRP A 34 7.78 26.98 42.13
C TRP A 34 7.36 26.28 40.84
N ILE A 35 6.33 26.80 40.17
CA ILE A 35 5.76 26.28 38.93
C ILE A 35 5.45 27.42 37.97
N SER A 36 5.89 27.31 36.72
CA SER A 36 5.69 28.34 35.69
C SER A 36 4.22 28.69 35.42
N SER A 37 3.25 27.79 35.66
CA SER A 37 1.82 28.09 35.51
C SER A 37 1.23 28.98 36.59
N ARG A 38 1.90 29.11 37.74
CA ARG A 38 1.35 29.78 38.93
C ARG A 38 2.18 30.97 39.38
N ASP A 39 3.50 30.83 39.31
CA ASP A 39 4.43 31.74 39.95
C ASP A 39 5.04 32.78 38.99
N ILE A 40 4.52 32.85 37.75
CA ILE A 40 4.81 33.92 36.78
C ILE A 40 3.60 34.88 36.75
N PRO A 41 3.69 36.07 37.36
CA PRO A 41 2.60 37.04 37.37
C PRO A 41 2.22 37.54 35.97
N PRO A 42 0.93 37.84 35.71
CA PRO A 42 0.52 38.48 34.46
C PRO A 42 1.27 39.79 34.22
N GLY A 43 1.88 39.92 33.04
CA GLY A 43 2.66 41.10 32.65
C GLY A 43 4.16 41.00 32.95
N GLU A 44 4.63 39.95 33.64
CA GLU A 44 6.07 39.69 33.76
C GLU A 44 6.64 38.97 32.53
N ASN A 45 7.91 39.24 32.23
CA ASN A 45 8.64 38.48 31.23
C ASN A 45 8.89 37.06 31.77
N TRP A 46 8.20 36.08 31.19
CA TRP A 46 8.26 34.68 31.61
C TRP A 46 9.70 34.13 31.62
N TYR A 47 10.56 34.60 30.71
CA TYR A 47 11.94 34.13 30.59
C TYR A 47 12.75 34.56 31.80
N ASP A 48 12.66 35.83 32.18
CA ASP A 48 13.38 36.40 33.32
C ASP A 48 12.92 35.77 34.65
N ALA A 49 11.60 35.56 34.80
CA ALA A 49 11.03 34.90 35.97
C ALA A 49 11.52 33.44 36.10
N THR A 50 11.53 32.70 34.99
CA THR A 50 12.00 31.30 34.94
C THR A 50 13.50 31.20 35.21
N MET A 51 14.31 32.09 34.62
CA MET A 51 15.74 32.19 34.87
C MET A 51 16.04 32.49 36.34
N LYS A 52 15.31 33.45 36.93
CA LYS A 52 15.46 33.80 38.35
C LYS A 52 15.10 32.63 39.27
N ALA A 53 14.00 31.95 39.00
CA ALA A 53 13.57 30.79 39.78
C ALA A 53 14.57 29.63 39.69
N SER A 54 15.05 29.29 38.49
CA SER A 54 16.05 28.23 38.30
C SER A 54 17.39 28.54 38.99
N GLN A 55 17.80 29.82 39.07
CA GLN A 55 19.00 30.23 39.80
C GLN A 55 18.88 30.08 41.33
N GLN A 56 17.67 30.28 41.86
CA GLN A 56 17.37 30.21 43.30
C GLN A 56 17.01 28.79 43.75
N ALA A 57 16.56 27.95 42.82
CA ALA A 57 16.19 26.58 43.10
C ALA A 57 17.36 25.79 43.71
N LYS A 58 17.06 25.04 44.77
CA LYS A 58 17.99 24.08 45.39
C LYS A 58 17.73 22.67 44.88
N ILE A 59 16.51 22.40 44.43
CA ILE A 59 16.06 21.12 43.91
C ILE A 59 15.30 21.38 42.60
N GLY A 60 15.61 20.60 41.57
CA GLY A 60 14.89 20.59 40.30
C GLY A 60 14.17 19.27 40.14
N VAL A 61 12.84 19.32 39.97
CA VAL A 61 11.98 18.17 39.72
C VAL A 61 11.44 18.26 38.30
N VAL A 62 11.60 17.21 37.52
CA VAL A 62 11.13 17.13 36.13
C VAL A 62 10.06 16.05 36.04
N CYS A 63 8.83 16.45 35.73
CA CYS A 63 7.69 15.55 35.57
C CYS A 63 7.57 15.10 34.11
N LEU A 64 7.74 13.80 33.85
CA LEU A 64 7.67 13.23 32.50
C LEU A 64 6.38 12.46 32.28
N THR A 65 5.42 13.09 31.59
CA THR A 65 4.21 12.43 31.06
C THR A 65 4.47 11.88 29.65
N PRO A 66 3.64 10.96 29.12
CA PRO A 66 3.78 10.48 27.75
C PRO A 66 3.95 11.62 26.73
N GLY A 67 5.03 11.56 25.94
CA GLY A 67 5.42 12.57 24.95
C GLY A 67 6.22 13.77 25.49
N ALA A 68 6.33 13.94 26.82
CA ALA A 68 6.98 15.10 27.44
C ALA A 68 8.47 15.21 27.10
N SER A 69 9.16 14.10 26.84
CA SER A 69 10.60 14.14 26.50
C SER A 69 10.89 14.86 25.18
N LYS A 70 9.88 14.99 24.30
CA LYS A 70 9.98 15.72 23.03
C LYS A 70 9.61 17.20 23.16
N SER A 71 9.12 17.63 24.32
CA SER A 71 8.67 19.00 24.52
C SER A 71 9.85 19.97 24.56
N SER A 72 9.92 20.89 23.59
CA SER A 72 10.92 21.96 23.56
C SER A 72 10.90 22.79 24.84
N TRP A 73 9.72 22.99 25.42
CA TRP A 73 9.55 23.75 26.67
C TRP A 73 10.16 23.03 27.87
N LEU A 74 9.85 21.74 28.05
CA LEU A 74 10.40 20.95 29.14
C LEU A 74 11.92 20.79 29.00
N ASN A 75 12.40 20.61 27.77
CA ASN A 75 13.83 20.53 27.48
C ASN A 75 14.55 21.86 27.78
N PHE A 76 13.91 23.00 27.54
CA PHE A 76 14.43 24.32 27.91
C PHE A 76 14.57 24.46 29.44
N GLU A 77 13.49 24.25 30.20
CA GLU A 77 13.50 24.35 31.67
C GLU A 77 14.47 23.34 32.30
N THR A 78 14.46 22.09 31.81
CA THR A 78 15.38 21.04 32.28
C THR A 78 16.83 21.39 31.98
N GLY A 79 17.11 21.97 30.82
CA GLY A 79 18.45 22.46 30.46
C GLY A 79 18.97 23.51 31.43
N LEU A 80 18.11 24.46 31.84
CA LEU A 80 18.46 25.47 32.86
C LEU A 80 18.77 24.83 34.22
N LEU A 81 17.96 23.86 34.64
CA LEU A 81 18.17 23.16 35.91
C LEU A 81 19.47 22.36 35.92
N VAL A 82 19.74 21.61 34.85
CA VAL A 82 20.98 20.81 34.71
C VAL A 82 22.22 21.68 34.68
N ALA A 83 22.15 22.86 34.05
CA ALA A 83 23.28 23.79 34.03
C ALA A 83 23.61 24.35 35.44
N ARG A 84 22.66 24.33 36.36
CA ARG A 84 22.79 24.95 37.68
C ARG A 84 22.93 23.96 38.84
N LEU A 85 22.27 22.82 38.75
CA LEU A 85 22.17 21.82 39.81
C LEU A 85 23.04 20.62 39.48
N GLU A 86 23.73 20.08 40.50
CA GLU A 86 24.52 18.86 40.37
C GLU A 86 23.63 17.64 40.10
N LYS A 87 22.40 17.65 40.64
CA LYS A 87 21.42 16.58 40.48
C LYS A 87 20.04 17.17 40.21
N ILE A 88 19.34 16.59 39.25
CA ILE A 88 17.90 16.77 39.04
C ILE A 88 17.15 15.50 39.43
N LYS A 89 15.88 15.64 39.78
CA LYS A 89 14.99 14.54 40.13
C LYS A 89 13.99 14.34 39.00
N ILE A 90 13.97 13.16 38.39
CA ILE A 90 13.01 12.83 37.35
C ILE A 90 11.92 11.95 37.93
N ILE A 91 10.66 12.34 37.70
CA ILE A 91 9.48 11.57 38.07
C ILE A 91 8.79 11.14 36.78
N ASN A 92 8.78 9.83 36.54
CA ASN A 92 8.20 9.22 35.36
C ASN A 92 6.73 8.88 35.60
N PHE A 93 5.85 9.37 34.72
CA PHE A 93 4.41 9.14 34.73
C PHE A 93 3.96 8.24 33.57
N GLY A 94 4.85 7.34 33.11
CA GLY A 94 4.59 6.43 31.98
C GLY A 94 5.20 6.89 30.65
N GLU A 95 6.16 7.81 30.69
CA GLU A 95 6.93 8.22 29.52
C GLU A 95 8.02 7.20 29.15
N ARG A 96 8.23 7.01 27.84
CA ARG A 96 9.41 6.30 27.33
C ARG A 96 10.56 7.30 27.18
N LEU A 97 11.44 7.37 28.18
CA LEU A 97 12.55 8.32 28.18
C LEU A 97 13.46 8.16 26.94
N ILE A 98 13.73 9.28 26.29
CA ILE A 98 14.68 9.39 25.17
C ILE A 98 15.90 10.23 25.61
N GLU A 99 16.98 10.16 24.82
CA GLU A 99 18.14 11.03 25.02
C GLU A 99 17.75 12.51 24.86
N PRO A 100 18.33 13.44 25.66
CA PRO A 100 19.36 13.23 26.68
C PRO A 100 18.82 12.85 28.06
N LEU A 101 17.49 12.90 28.28
CA LEU A 101 16.87 12.68 29.59
C LEU A 101 17.05 11.26 30.13
N LYS A 102 17.16 10.28 29.23
CA LYS A 102 17.45 8.86 29.55
C LYS A 102 18.74 8.66 30.38
N ARG A 103 19.64 9.65 30.41
CA ARG A 103 20.89 9.60 31.19
C ARG A 103 20.69 9.75 32.69
N TYR A 104 19.53 10.25 33.12
CA TYR A 104 19.20 10.45 34.53
C TYR A 104 18.33 9.31 35.04
N GLN A 105 18.58 8.87 36.26
CA GLN A 105 17.72 7.89 36.92
C GLN A 105 16.38 8.55 37.27
N ALA A 106 15.29 7.96 36.77
CA ALA A 106 13.94 8.37 37.10
C ALA A 106 13.37 7.50 38.23
N ILE A 107 12.49 8.10 39.04
CA ILE A 107 11.58 7.34 39.89
C ILE A 107 10.27 7.10 39.15
N GLU A 108 9.63 5.97 39.40
CA GLU A 108 8.32 5.67 38.84
C GLU A 108 7.21 6.22 39.75
N ALA A 109 6.34 7.08 39.22
CA ALA A 109 5.31 7.76 40.02
C ALA A 109 4.33 6.81 40.72
N ALA A 110 4.15 5.60 40.16
CA ALA A 110 3.31 4.55 40.72
C ALA A 110 4.03 3.67 41.78
N ASN A 111 5.34 3.85 41.98
CA ASN A 111 6.14 3.06 42.92
C ASN A 111 6.30 3.80 44.25
N ARG A 112 5.67 3.28 45.30
CA ARG A 112 5.72 3.82 46.66
C ARG A 112 7.15 4.01 47.17
N ASP A 113 8.00 3.00 46.99
CA ASP A 113 9.31 2.98 47.62
C ASP A 113 10.28 3.96 46.95
N ASP A 114 10.04 4.29 45.69
CA ASP A 114 10.82 5.32 45.01
C ASP A 114 10.47 6.73 45.50
N TRP A 115 9.24 6.97 45.95
CA TRP A 115 8.88 8.21 46.65
C TRP A 115 9.57 8.36 48.01
N VAL A 116 9.70 7.25 48.76
CA VAL A 116 10.45 7.27 50.02
C VAL A 116 11.90 7.70 49.77
N LYS A 117 12.55 7.10 48.77
CA LYS A 117 13.92 7.46 48.36
C LYS A 117 14.01 8.92 47.91
N LEU A 118 13.05 9.38 47.10
CA LEU A 118 13.04 10.76 46.60
C LEU A 118 12.97 11.76 47.75
N LEU A 119 12.07 11.56 48.73
CA LEU A 119 11.95 12.49 49.86
C LEU A 119 13.22 12.51 50.72
N GLN A 120 13.80 11.35 51.02
CA GLN A 120 15.08 11.27 51.75
C GLN A 120 16.20 12.03 51.02
N ASP A 121 16.22 11.93 49.69
CA ASP A 121 17.18 12.62 48.84
C ASP A 121 16.96 14.14 48.78
N MET A 122 15.71 14.61 48.97
CA MET A 122 15.37 16.04 48.93
C MET A 122 15.75 16.75 50.22
N ASN A 123 15.76 16.06 51.35
CA ASN A 123 16.16 16.64 52.64
C ASN A 123 16.87 15.61 53.52
N SER A 124 18.16 15.85 53.79
CA SER A 124 19.00 14.97 54.62
C SER A 124 18.52 14.84 56.07
N GLU A 125 17.66 15.73 56.55
CA GLU A 125 17.05 15.63 57.89
C GLU A 125 15.86 14.66 57.95
N TRP A 126 15.30 14.26 56.79
CA TRP A 126 14.20 13.31 56.75
C TRP A 126 14.71 11.87 56.74
N ASN A 127 14.67 11.25 57.92
CA ASN A 127 15.06 9.85 58.07
C ASN A 127 14.04 8.88 57.41
N ASN A 128 14.43 7.61 57.29
CA ASN A 128 13.62 6.60 56.59
C ASN A 128 12.22 6.41 57.18
N GLU A 129 12.12 6.33 58.51
CA GLU A 129 10.83 6.14 59.19
C GLU A 129 9.88 7.33 58.95
N MET A 130 10.40 8.56 58.99
CA MET A 130 9.63 9.77 58.69
C MET A 130 9.14 9.79 57.24
N CYS A 131 10.02 9.51 56.26
CA CYS A 131 9.64 9.45 54.85
C CYS A 131 8.61 8.34 54.58
N GLN A 132 8.76 7.17 55.18
CA GLN A 132 7.77 6.10 55.07
C GLN A 132 6.41 6.49 55.64
N ALA A 133 6.38 7.15 56.80
CA ALA A 133 5.15 7.63 57.41
C ALA A 133 4.46 8.70 56.55
N LEU A 134 5.22 9.65 56.02
CA LEU A 134 4.70 10.68 55.10
C LEU A 134 4.11 10.03 53.85
N VAL A 135 4.89 9.20 53.14
CA VAL A 135 4.43 8.50 51.93
C VAL A 135 3.20 7.67 52.23
N ASN A 136 3.17 6.89 53.32
CA ASN A 136 1.98 6.11 53.69
C ASN A 136 0.72 6.97 53.89
N GLY A 137 0.87 8.22 54.33
CA GLY A 137 -0.25 9.12 54.56
C GLY A 137 -0.94 9.59 53.29
N TRP A 138 -0.19 9.92 52.23
CA TRP A 138 -0.75 10.50 50.99
C TRP A 138 -0.73 9.55 49.78
N PHE A 139 0.07 8.49 49.82
CA PHE A 139 0.27 7.60 48.67
C PHE A 139 -1.00 6.86 48.20
N PRO A 140 -1.93 6.41 49.08
CA PRO A 140 -3.19 5.83 48.62
C PRO A 140 -4.05 6.81 47.80
N ASP A 141 -4.17 8.06 48.26
CA ASP A 141 -4.91 9.10 47.53
C ASP A 141 -4.19 9.49 46.23
N TRP A 142 -2.86 9.52 46.25
CA TRP A 142 -2.04 9.72 45.05
C TRP A 142 -2.21 8.58 44.05
N GLN A 143 -2.24 7.32 44.50
CA GLN A 143 -2.52 6.17 43.64
C GLN A 143 -3.92 6.26 43.04
N LYS A 144 -4.92 6.72 43.80
CA LYS A 144 -6.27 6.95 43.30
C LYS A 144 -6.31 8.08 42.26
N PHE A 145 -5.65 9.19 42.54
CA PHE A 145 -5.51 10.33 41.62
C PHE A 145 -4.81 9.91 40.32
N LEU A 146 -3.71 9.16 40.43
CA LEU A 146 -3.03 8.57 39.28
C LEU A 146 -3.99 7.64 38.56
N ALA A 147 -4.60 6.67 39.23
CA ALA A 147 -5.54 5.73 38.61
C ALA A 147 -6.72 6.44 37.92
N GLU A 148 -7.30 7.51 38.46
CA GLU A 148 -8.37 8.27 37.81
C GLU A 148 -7.90 8.99 36.54
N ARG A 149 -6.63 9.36 36.48
CA ARG A 149 -6.01 10.07 35.34
C ARG A 149 -5.24 9.16 34.39
N THR A 150 -4.87 7.95 34.82
CA THR A 150 -4.19 6.92 34.03
C THR A 150 -5.13 5.78 33.62
N ARG A 151 -6.35 5.66 34.19
CA ARG A 151 -7.34 4.60 33.84
C ARG A 151 -7.88 4.63 32.42
N SER A 152 -7.40 5.52 31.56
CA SER A 152 -7.81 5.45 30.17
C SER A 152 -6.90 6.27 29.28
N PRO A 153 -6.17 5.62 28.37
CA PRO A 153 -5.94 6.24 27.07
C PRO A 153 -7.25 6.66 26.38
N HIS A 154 -8.42 6.17 26.84
CA HIS A 154 -9.76 6.65 26.45
C HIS A 154 -10.16 8.06 26.94
N VAL A 155 -9.37 8.77 27.76
CA VAL A 155 -9.73 10.17 28.17
C VAL A 155 -9.56 11.15 27.00
N TYR A 156 -8.64 10.87 26.06
CA TYR A 156 -8.51 11.67 24.83
C TYR A 156 -9.69 11.52 23.88
N PHE A 157 -10.47 10.42 24.00
CA PHE A 157 -11.50 10.05 23.03
C PHE A 157 -12.92 10.40 23.48
N ARG A 158 -13.15 10.69 24.77
CA ARG A 158 -14.50 10.95 25.28
C ARG A 158 -15.10 12.28 24.85
N ASP A 159 -14.33 13.14 24.19
CA ASP A 159 -14.83 14.45 23.77
C ASP A 159 -14.25 14.89 22.41
N ILE A 160 -14.45 14.07 21.38
CA ILE A 160 -14.25 14.49 19.97
C ILE A 160 -14.92 15.85 19.71
N GLY A 161 -16.08 16.10 20.34
CA GLY A 161 -16.76 17.39 20.31
C GLY A 161 -15.90 18.55 20.82
N ASN A 162 -15.24 18.41 21.98
CA ASN A 162 -14.35 19.46 22.49
C ASN A 162 -13.09 19.65 21.64
N ILE A 163 -12.53 18.58 21.06
CA ILE A 163 -11.38 18.71 20.15
C ILE A 163 -11.79 19.49 18.91
N LEU A 164 -12.94 19.15 18.31
CA LEU A 164 -13.48 19.86 17.15
C LEU A 164 -13.78 21.34 17.48
N GLY A 165 -14.34 21.61 18.67
CA GLY A 165 -14.54 22.98 19.16
C GLY A 165 -13.23 23.76 19.27
N ARG A 166 -12.19 23.16 19.84
CA ARG A 166 -10.86 23.79 19.95
C ARG A 166 -10.21 24.04 18.59
N VAL A 167 -10.29 23.08 17.67
CA VAL A 167 -9.78 23.25 16.30
C VAL A 167 -10.50 24.39 15.60
N HIS A 168 -11.82 24.49 15.78
CA HIS A 168 -12.61 25.60 15.24
C HIS A 168 -12.14 26.94 15.82
N ASP A 169 -12.04 27.07 17.14
CA ASP A 169 -11.59 28.30 17.82
C ASP A 169 -10.16 28.69 17.42
N GLU A 170 -9.26 27.72 17.23
CA GLU A 170 -7.89 27.95 16.78
C GLU A 170 -7.83 28.41 15.32
N VAL A 171 -8.66 27.85 14.43
CA VAL A 171 -8.76 28.28 13.03
C VAL A 171 -9.31 29.71 12.94
N GLU A 172 -10.31 30.06 13.75
CA GLU A 172 -10.81 31.43 13.85
C GLU A 172 -9.75 32.40 14.39
N THR A 173 -8.99 31.97 15.41
CA THR A 173 -7.88 32.74 15.98
C THR A 173 -6.75 32.94 14.97
N LEU A 174 -6.38 31.91 14.21
CA LEU A 174 -5.40 31.99 13.13
C LEU A 174 -5.83 33.00 12.06
N ASN A 175 -7.09 32.94 11.63
CA ASN A 175 -7.62 33.86 10.62
C ASN A 175 -7.71 35.30 11.16
N SER A 176 -8.01 35.48 12.44
CA SER A 176 -8.22 36.80 13.06
C SER A 176 -6.97 37.44 13.65
N GLN A 177 -5.91 36.69 13.98
CA GLN A 177 -4.73 37.22 14.69
C GLN A 177 -3.41 36.96 13.97
N ASN A 178 -3.32 35.99 13.05
CA ASN A 178 -2.07 35.70 12.35
C ASN A 178 -1.86 36.61 11.12
N ALA A 179 -0.87 37.52 11.22
CA ALA A 179 -0.59 38.51 10.18
C ALA A 179 -0.16 37.89 8.83
N TYR A 180 0.43 36.69 8.82
CA TYR A 180 0.83 36.00 7.60
C TYR A 180 -0.36 35.36 6.91
N VAL A 181 -1.25 34.72 7.67
CA VAL A 181 -2.50 34.17 7.13
C VAL A 181 -3.35 35.29 6.54
N LYS A 182 -3.46 36.46 7.19
CA LYS A 182 -4.25 37.58 6.65
C LYS A 182 -3.69 38.19 5.36
N LYS A 183 -2.37 38.24 5.21
CA LYS A 183 -1.70 38.99 4.13
C LYS A 183 -1.25 38.13 2.95
N ASN A 184 -1.22 36.81 3.08
CA ASN A 184 -0.71 35.91 2.06
C ASN A 184 -1.82 34.97 1.55
N LEU A 185 -2.33 35.28 0.36
CA LEU A 185 -3.41 34.53 -0.29
C LEU A 185 -3.04 33.07 -0.60
N CYS A 186 -1.80 32.82 -1.02
CA CYS A 186 -1.32 31.46 -1.26
C CYS A 186 -1.33 30.64 0.04
N PHE A 187 -0.94 31.27 1.16
CA PHE A 187 -0.94 30.62 2.46
C PHE A 187 -2.36 30.33 2.97
N GLN A 188 -3.30 31.26 2.74
CA GLN A 188 -4.73 31.01 2.99
C GLN A 188 -5.24 29.83 2.18
N ARG A 189 -4.86 29.74 0.90
CA ARG A 189 -5.30 28.67 0.01
C ARG A 189 -4.82 27.29 0.47
N VAL A 190 -3.53 27.15 0.83
CA VAL A 190 -2.97 25.89 1.35
C VAL A 190 -3.68 25.45 2.62
N ILE A 191 -3.92 26.38 3.56
CA ILE A 191 -4.63 26.10 4.81
C ILE A 191 -6.08 25.67 4.52
N TYR A 192 -6.79 26.43 3.67
CA TYR A 192 -8.15 26.12 3.27
C TYR A 192 -8.27 24.73 2.65
N ASP A 193 -7.39 24.40 1.69
CA ASP A 193 -7.42 23.09 1.02
C ASP A 193 -7.17 21.95 2.03
N SER A 194 -6.24 22.15 2.98
CA SER A 194 -5.95 21.16 4.04
C SER A 194 -7.16 20.89 4.95
N TYR A 195 -7.83 21.95 5.42
CA TYR A 195 -9.02 21.82 6.27
C TYR A 195 -10.25 21.33 5.49
N SER A 196 -10.39 21.74 4.23
CA SER A 196 -11.51 21.31 3.38
C SER A 196 -11.43 19.82 3.09
N GLN A 197 -10.24 19.28 2.81
CA GLN A 197 -10.06 17.84 2.65
C GLN A 197 -10.42 17.06 3.93
N LEU A 198 -10.01 17.57 5.09
CA LEU A 198 -10.39 16.96 6.38
C LEU A 198 -11.91 17.02 6.61
N TYR A 199 -12.52 18.16 6.31
CA TYR A 199 -13.97 18.36 6.41
C TYR A 199 -14.73 17.38 5.53
N GLU A 200 -14.40 17.26 4.25
CA GLU A 200 -15.07 16.34 3.32
C GLU A 200 -14.93 14.88 3.77
N ARG A 201 -13.73 14.47 4.23
CA ARG A 201 -13.53 13.12 4.80
C ARG A 201 -14.35 12.87 6.07
N SER A 202 -14.63 13.91 6.85
CA SER A 202 -15.42 13.81 8.08
C SER A 202 -16.94 13.83 7.85
N ARG A 203 -17.41 14.41 6.74
CA ARG A 203 -18.83 14.72 6.51
C ARG A 203 -19.71 13.48 6.32
N ASN A 204 -19.13 12.37 5.89
CA ASN A 204 -19.84 11.14 5.53
C ASN A 204 -19.33 9.90 6.28
N ILE A 205 -18.76 10.07 7.48
CA ILE A 205 -18.34 8.92 8.30
C ILE A 205 -19.58 8.24 8.87
N GLU A 206 -19.93 7.09 8.29
CA GLU A 206 -20.89 6.15 8.88
C GLU A 206 -20.13 5.04 9.61
N SER A 207 -19.86 3.92 8.93
CA SER A 207 -19.08 2.81 9.46
C SER A 207 -17.63 2.79 8.98
N THR A 208 -17.26 3.66 8.04
CA THR A 208 -15.96 3.66 7.35
C THR A 208 -15.34 5.04 7.35
N PHE A 209 -14.03 5.11 7.60
CA PHE A 209 -13.22 6.31 7.49
C PHE A 209 -11.99 6.05 6.61
N SER A 210 -11.92 6.70 5.46
CA SER A 210 -10.87 6.46 4.46
C SER A 210 -9.79 7.55 4.47
N LEU A 211 -8.54 7.14 4.31
CA LEU A 211 -7.35 7.98 4.33
C LEU A 211 -6.37 7.53 3.24
N PRO A 212 -5.38 8.35 2.85
CA PRO A 212 -4.28 7.89 2.01
C PRO A 212 -3.57 6.69 2.67
N ALA A 213 -3.31 5.64 1.90
CA ALA A 213 -2.70 4.39 2.35
C ALA A 213 -1.33 4.61 3.00
N SER A 214 -0.59 5.63 2.55
CA SER A 214 0.69 6.06 3.12
C SER A 214 0.61 6.44 4.60
N GLN A 215 -0.59 6.77 5.11
CA GLN A 215 -0.81 7.16 6.49
C GLN A 215 -1.13 5.98 7.42
N TYR A 216 -1.49 4.80 6.90
CA TYR A 216 -1.80 3.62 7.72
C TYR A 216 -0.77 3.34 8.83
N PRO A 217 0.55 3.34 8.53
CA PRO A 217 1.57 3.09 9.55
C PRO A 217 1.50 4.06 10.73
N LEU A 218 1.19 5.34 10.50
CA LEU A 218 1.08 6.35 11.56
C LEU A 218 -0.04 5.99 12.54
N TYR A 219 -1.21 5.63 12.01
CA TYR A 219 -2.37 5.28 12.82
C TYR A 219 -2.18 3.95 13.53
N LEU A 220 -1.62 2.93 12.86
CA LEU A 220 -1.31 1.67 13.51
C LEU A 220 -0.31 1.85 14.68
N ILE A 221 0.78 2.61 14.46
CA ILE A 221 1.76 2.92 15.52
C ILE A 221 1.08 3.67 16.66
N SER A 222 0.21 4.64 16.35
CA SER A 222 -0.55 5.38 17.36
C SER A 222 -1.42 4.45 18.21
N LEU A 223 -2.17 3.54 17.58
CA LEU A 223 -3.01 2.56 18.28
C LEU A 223 -2.16 1.63 19.15
N GLN A 224 -1.07 1.08 18.61
CA GLN A 224 -0.17 0.17 19.35
C GLN A 224 0.57 0.85 20.52
N LYS A 225 0.93 2.13 20.39
CA LYS A 225 1.65 2.86 21.44
C LYS A 225 0.76 3.41 22.53
N ASN A 226 -0.37 3.98 22.12
CA ASN A 226 -1.18 4.81 22.99
C ASN A 226 -2.32 4.04 23.62
N LEU A 227 -2.70 2.88 23.08
CA LEU A 227 -3.78 2.07 23.64
C LEU A 227 -3.21 0.75 24.18
N GLU A 228 -3.61 0.40 25.40
CA GLU A 228 -3.18 -0.84 26.03
C GLU A 228 -3.79 -2.06 25.32
N ASN A 229 -3.05 -3.17 25.28
CA ASN A 229 -3.51 -4.44 24.73
C ASN A 229 -3.99 -4.33 23.26
N CYS A 230 -3.19 -3.67 22.42
CA CYS A 230 -3.44 -3.58 20.98
C CYS A 230 -2.95 -4.85 20.27
N TYR A 231 -3.89 -5.64 19.76
CA TYR A 231 -3.66 -6.88 19.03
C TYR A 231 -3.93 -6.70 17.54
N VAL A 232 -3.09 -7.28 16.70
CA VAL A 232 -3.17 -7.14 15.25
C VAL A 232 -3.10 -8.52 14.59
N LYS A 233 -4.13 -8.83 13.81
CA LYS A 233 -4.15 -9.93 12.83
C LYS A 233 -4.05 -9.31 11.44
N ALA A 234 -3.06 -9.65 10.63
CA ALA A 234 -2.90 -9.04 9.31
C ALA A 234 -2.45 -10.02 8.22
N ILE A 235 -2.93 -9.79 7.01
CA ILE A 235 -2.41 -10.39 5.77
C ILE A 235 -1.70 -9.27 4.99
N ALA A 236 -0.46 -9.54 4.57
CA ALA A 236 0.36 -8.62 3.78
C ALA A 236 0.84 -9.33 2.51
N LEU A 237 0.53 -8.77 1.35
CA LEU A 237 0.95 -9.18 0.02
C LEU A 237 2.28 -8.50 -0.28
N VAL A 238 3.36 -9.28 -0.20
CA VAL A 238 4.72 -8.79 -0.32
C VAL A 238 5.16 -8.80 -1.77
N ASN A 239 5.40 -7.63 -2.35
CA ASN A 239 6.01 -7.48 -3.66
C ASN A 239 7.47 -6.99 -3.56
N VAL A 240 8.20 -7.03 -4.68
CA VAL A 240 9.63 -6.60 -4.75
C VAL A 240 9.85 -5.13 -4.32
N GLU A 241 8.80 -4.30 -4.30
CA GLU A 241 8.85 -2.89 -3.91
C GLU A 241 8.61 -2.64 -2.42
N GLU A 242 8.25 -3.68 -1.65
CA GLU A 242 7.88 -3.56 -0.23
C GLU A 242 9.12 -3.38 0.68
N GLN A 243 9.93 -2.36 0.41
CA GLN A 243 11.02 -1.91 1.29
C GLN A 243 10.49 -1.32 2.60
N PHE A 244 9.19 -1.09 2.72
CA PHE A 244 8.50 -0.46 3.85
C PHE A 244 8.93 -1.03 5.22
N TRP A 245 9.03 -2.35 5.35
CA TRP A 245 9.37 -2.99 6.63
C TRP A 245 10.79 -2.71 7.10
N SER A 246 11.70 -2.39 6.17
CA SER A 246 13.08 -1.99 6.48
C SER A 246 13.23 -0.51 6.81
N GLN A 247 12.22 0.31 6.53
CA GLN A 247 12.21 1.76 6.77
C GLN A 247 11.87 2.08 8.24
N PRO A 248 12.15 3.32 8.73
CA PRO A 248 11.92 3.69 10.12
C PRO A 248 10.50 3.43 10.63
N MET A 249 9.47 3.60 9.79
CA MET A 249 8.08 3.34 10.18
C MET A 249 7.79 1.85 10.37
N GLY A 250 8.32 0.98 9.50
CA GLY A 250 8.22 -0.47 9.65
C GLY A 250 8.89 -0.97 10.93
N GLN A 251 10.08 -0.43 11.24
CA GLN A 251 10.79 -0.72 12.50
C GLN A 251 10.01 -0.24 13.73
N GLU A 252 9.32 0.90 13.63
CA GLU A 252 8.50 1.41 14.73
C GLU A 252 7.23 0.57 14.95
N ILE A 253 6.58 0.09 13.88
CA ILE A 253 5.49 -0.89 13.98
C ILE A 253 5.98 -2.13 14.73
N LEU A 254 7.12 -2.69 14.31
CA LEU A 254 7.74 -3.84 14.98
C LEU A 254 8.00 -3.57 16.46
N THR A 255 8.60 -2.42 16.78
CA THR A 255 8.96 -2.03 18.16
C THR A 255 7.72 -1.95 19.05
N THR A 256 6.59 -1.50 18.49
CA THR A 256 5.36 -1.23 19.24
C THR A 256 4.35 -2.37 19.21
N SER A 257 4.55 -3.41 18.38
CA SER A 257 3.73 -4.62 18.38
C SER A 257 3.83 -5.41 19.68
N CYS A 258 2.82 -6.24 19.97
CA CYS A 258 2.81 -7.21 21.07
C CYS A 258 3.03 -8.65 20.56
N SER A 259 3.34 -9.58 21.46
CA SER A 259 3.65 -10.99 21.16
C SER A 259 2.50 -11.79 20.57
N GLU A 260 1.28 -11.36 20.87
CA GLU A 260 0.03 -11.97 20.49
C GLU A 260 -0.37 -11.61 19.05
N ASN A 261 0.31 -10.65 18.43
CA ASN A 261 0.08 -10.31 17.03
C ASN A 261 0.34 -11.52 16.12
N ILE A 262 -0.43 -11.58 15.03
CA ILE A 262 -0.29 -12.58 13.99
C ILE A 262 -0.21 -11.87 12.64
N ARG A 263 0.85 -12.15 11.88
CA ARG A 263 0.96 -11.67 10.50
C ARG A 263 1.23 -12.82 9.55
N VAL A 264 0.49 -12.83 8.45
CA VAL A 264 0.70 -13.75 7.33
C VAL A 264 1.22 -12.94 6.15
N PHE A 265 2.45 -13.23 5.73
CA PHE A 265 3.08 -12.61 4.56
C PHE A 265 2.92 -13.53 3.35
N ALA A 266 2.32 -13.02 2.28
CA ALA A 266 2.08 -13.73 1.04
C ALA A 266 3.06 -13.28 -0.04
N PHE A 267 3.76 -14.22 -0.66
CA PHE A 267 4.83 -13.93 -1.64
C PHE A 267 4.43 -14.37 -3.05
N PHE A 268 4.81 -13.59 -4.07
CA PHE A 268 4.60 -13.96 -5.48
C PHE A 268 5.66 -14.96 -5.94
N SER A 269 6.87 -14.91 -5.36
CA SER A 269 7.98 -15.77 -5.75
C SER A 269 8.90 -16.20 -4.60
N GLU A 270 9.67 -17.27 -4.83
CA GLU A 270 10.75 -17.70 -3.93
C GLU A 270 11.82 -16.62 -3.75
N LYS A 271 12.10 -15.84 -4.79
CA LYS A 271 13.10 -14.77 -4.78
C LYS A 271 12.73 -13.63 -3.83
N GLU A 272 11.45 -13.22 -3.82
CA GLU A 272 10.95 -12.21 -2.88
C GLU A 272 10.98 -12.75 -1.45
N PHE A 273 10.54 -14.00 -1.25
CA PHE A 273 10.62 -14.64 0.06
C PHE A 273 12.07 -14.64 0.58
N ASP A 274 13.03 -15.06 -0.24
CA ASP A 274 14.45 -15.07 0.12
C ASP A 274 14.98 -13.67 0.44
N TYR A 275 14.57 -12.65 -0.33
CA TYR A 275 14.95 -11.25 -0.10
C TYR A 275 14.43 -10.72 1.24
N HIS A 276 13.20 -11.06 1.62
CA HIS A 276 12.56 -10.58 2.85
C HIS A 276 12.77 -11.49 4.07
N LEU A 277 13.33 -12.69 3.91
CA LEU A 277 13.46 -13.69 4.97
C LEU A 277 14.17 -13.17 6.23
N ALA A 278 15.22 -12.36 6.07
CA ALA A 278 15.91 -11.75 7.21
C ALA A 278 14.98 -10.86 8.03
N THR A 279 14.19 -10.01 7.35
CA THR A 279 13.18 -9.15 7.98
C THR A 279 12.09 -9.95 8.67
N LEU A 280 11.56 -11.01 8.03
CA LEU A 280 10.55 -11.89 8.63
C LEU A 280 11.06 -12.54 9.92
N ARG A 281 12.32 -12.98 9.93
CA ARG A 281 12.96 -13.55 11.12
C ARG A 281 13.08 -12.53 12.25
N GLU A 282 13.48 -11.29 11.95
CA GLU A 282 13.49 -10.21 12.95
C GLU A 282 12.08 -9.95 13.51
N HIS A 283 11.05 -9.96 12.66
CA HIS A 283 9.67 -9.79 13.09
C HIS A 283 9.19 -10.96 13.97
N SER A 284 9.57 -12.19 13.62
CA SER A 284 9.19 -13.40 14.36
C SER A 284 9.77 -13.49 15.78
N LYS A 285 10.81 -12.69 16.09
CA LYS A 285 11.29 -12.52 17.47
C LYS A 285 10.31 -11.76 18.35
N LYS A 286 9.41 -10.98 17.75
CA LYS A 286 8.49 -10.10 18.46
C LYS A 286 7.08 -10.68 18.51
N TYR A 287 6.61 -11.31 17.45
CA TYR A 287 5.23 -11.83 17.34
C TYR A 287 5.13 -12.98 16.34
N ASN A 288 3.94 -13.56 16.19
CA ASN A 288 3.75 -14.73 15.33
C ASN A 288 3.77 -14.34 13.84
N VAL A 289 4.76 -14.84 13.12
CA VAL A 289 4.94 -14.59 11.68
C VAL A 289 4.74 -15.89 10.91
N TYR A 290 3.91 -15.82 9.88
CA TYR A 290 3.67 -16.90 8.94
C TYR A 290 3.97 -16.42 7.51
N ALA A 291 4.38 -17.33 6.65
CA ALA A 291 4.57 -17.09 5.23
C ALA A 291 3.74 -18.07 4.39
N ILE A 292 3.23 -17.59 3.25
CA ILE A 292 2.46 -18.37 2.30
C ILE A 292 2.79 -17.89 0.87
N SER A 293 2.59 -18.72 -0.15
CA SER A 293 2.61 -18.22 -1.53
C SER A 293 1.27 -17.57 -1.86
N LEU A 294 1.27 -16.56 -2.72
CA LEU A 294 0.04 -15.89 -3.16
C LEU A 294 -0.94 -16.88 -3.80
N ALA A 295 -0.43 -17.86 -4.56
CA ALA A 295 -1.23 -18.92 -5.16
C ALA A 295 -2.01 -19.71 -4.09
N LYS A 296 -1.31 -20.17 -3.04
CA LYS A 296 -1.95 -20.91 -1.94
C LYS A 296 -2.92 -20.04 -1.13
N LEU A 297 -2.60 -18.75 -0.94
CA LEU A 297 -3.52 -17.82 -0.30
C LEU A 297 -4.82 -17.71 -1.10
N SER A 298 -4.71 -17.56 -2.42
CA SER A 298 -5.85 -17.49 -3.34
C SER A 298 -6.65 -18.79 -3.39
N ASP A 299 -6.00 -19.95 -3.28
CA ASP A 299 -6.68 -21.25 -3.21
C ASP A 299 -7.52 -21.39 -1.93
N VAL A 300 -7.04 -20.84 -0.80
CA VAL A 300 -7.72 -20.93 0.50
C VAL A 300 -8.84 -19.90 0.63
N LEU A 301 -8.59 -18.64 0.23
CA LEU A 301 -9.52 -17.53 0.44
C LEU A 301 -10.40 -17.24 -0.78
N GLY A 302 -9.99 -17.69 -1.97
CA GLY A 302 -10.57 -17.28 -3.25
C GLY A 302 -9.94 -16.00 -3.78
N ALA A 303 -9.87 -15.85 -5.10
CA ALA A 303 -9.26 -14.70 -5.77
C ALA A 303 -9.82 -13.34 -5.30
N ASN A 304 -11.14 -13.24 -5.11
CA ASN A 304 -11.79 -11.99 -4.70
C ASN A 304 -11.45 -11.53 -3.27
N ASN A 305 -10.93 -12.44 -2.43
CA ASN A 305 -10.60 -12.18 -1.03
C ASN A 305 -9.08 -12.16 -0.79
N THR A 306 -8.27 -12.18 -1.85
CA THR A 306 -6.80 -12.16 -1.75
C THR A 306 -6.32 -10.72 -1.75
N LYS A 307 -6.38 -10.06 -0.59
CA LYS A 307 -6.05 -8.62 -0.44
C LYS A 307 -5.33 -8.35 0.88
N ASP A 308 -4.68 -7.18 0.95
CA ASP A 308 -4.11 -6.64 2.16
C ASP A 308 -5.19 -6.17 3.13
N PHE A 309 -5.14 -6.68 4.35
CA PHE A 309 -5.96 -6.14 5.43
C PHE A 309 -5.36 -6.40 6.81
N SER A 310 -5.81 -5.62 7.78
CA SER A 310 -5.53 -5.85 9.19
C SER A 310 -6.78 -5.72 10.04
N ILE A 311 -6.91 -6.59 11.02
CA ILE A 311 -7.92 -6.54 12.07
C ILE A 311 -7.17 -6.13 13.33
N ILE A 312 -7.53 -4.96 13.85
CA ILE A 312 -6.90 -4.34 15.01
C ILE A 312 -7.91 -4.39 16.15
N GLU A 313 -7.52 -5.01 17.26
CA GLU A 313 -8.35 -5.14 18.45
C GLU A 313 -7.70 -4.41 19.63
N VAL A 314 -8.48 -3.58 20.31
CA VAL A 314 -8.02 -2.77 21.44
C VAL A 314 -9.15 -2.64 22.45
N SER A 315 -8.88 -2.98 23.72
CA SER A 315 -9.84 -2.77 24.83
C SER A 315 -11.26 -3.31 24.57
N GLY A 316 -11.39 -4.42 23.83
CA GLY A 316 -12.69 -5.02 23.45
C GLY A 316 -13.38 -4.39 22.25
N SER A 317 -12.78 -3.39 21.61
CA SER A 317 -13.21 -2.80 20.34
C SER A 317 -12.38 -3.35 19.18
N LYS A 318 -12.98 -3.45 17.99
CA LYS A 318 -12.31 -3.93 16.77
C LYS A 318 -12.39 -2.89 15.65
N LEU A 319 -11.36 -2.89 14.81
CA LEU A 319 -11.26 -2.05 13.63
C LEU A 319 -10.65 -2.87 12.49
N LEU A 320 -11.31 -2.89 11.36
CA LEU A 320 -10.78 -3.48 10.13
C LEU A 320 -10.12 -2.36 9.30
N ALA A 321 -8.88 -2.56 8.85
CA ALA A 321 -8.23 -1.68 7.88
C ALA A 321 -7.99 -2.45 6.59
N VAL A 322 -8.58 -1.99 5.49
CA VAL A 322 -8.52 -2.62 4.16
C VAL A 322 -8.06 -1.58 3.15
N TYR A 323 -7.15 -1.96 2.27
CA TYR A 323 -6.72 -1.09 1.18
C TYR A 323 -7.79 -1.09 0.09
N ASP A 324 -8.14 0.10 -0.39
CA ASP A 324 -9.15 0.25 -1.44
C ASP A 324 -8.58 -0.25 -2.78
N ASP A 325 -9.40 -0.94 -3.57
CA ASP A 325 -8.99 -1.43 -4.91
C ASP A 325 -9.08 -0.33 -5.99
N ASP A 326 -9.44 0.89 -5.62
CA ASP A 326 -9.68 1.97 -6.57
C ASP A 326 -8.38 2.41 -7.25
N ASN A 327 -8.39 2.44 -8.59
CA ASN A 327 -7.31 2.90 -9.47
C ASN A 327 -7.11 4.43 -9.43
N THR A 328 -7.11 5.04 -8.23
CA THR A 328 -6.79 6.46 -8.06
C THR A 328 -5.27 6.66 -7.93
N GLU A 329 -4.75 7.81 -8.39
CA GLU A 329 -3.30 8.16 -8.30
C GLU A 329 -2.72 8.03 -6.88
N GLU A 330 -3.57 8.12 -5.84
CA GLU A 330 -3.22 7.90 -4.45
C GLU A 330 -4.02 6.70 -3.90
N LYS A 331 -3.35 5.59 -3.58
CA LYS A 331 -3.99 4.44 -2.92
C LYS A 331 -4.57 4.89 -1.58
N ASN A 332 -5.80 4.48 -1.27
CA ASN A 332 -6.45 4.75 0.00
C ASN A 332 -6.53 3.49 0.88
N ILE A 333 -6.73 3.72 2.16
CA ILE A 333 -7.04 2.70 3.16
C ILE A 333 -8.30 3.10 3.91
N SER A 334 -9.21 2.15 4.04
CA SER A 334 -10.48 2.29 4.73
C SER A 334 -10.41 1.66 6.11
N PHE A 335 -10.65 2.46 7.15
CA PHE A 335 -10.82 2.02 8.53
C PHE A 335 -12.31 1.80 8.82
N ILE A 336 -12.71 0.54 9.01
CA ILE A 336 -14.09 0.05 9.04
C ILE A 336 -14.42 -0.44 10.45
N ALA A 337 -15.48 0.11 11.04
CA ALA A 337 -16.03 -0.25 12.34
C ALA A 337 -17.29 -1.15 12.23
N ASP A 338 -17.73 -1.48 11.01
CA ASP A 338 -18.85 -2.41 10.79
C ASP A 338 -18.51 -3.82 11.30
N LEU A 339 -19.25 -4.28 12.31
CA LEU A 339 -19.01 -5.56 12.96
C LEU A 339 -19.26 -6.77 12.04
N ASN A 340 -20.15 -6.67 11.05
CA ASN A 340 -20.39 -7.75 10.10
C ASN A 340 -19.21 -7.90 9.14
N MET A 341 -18.69 -6.79 8.62
CA MET A 341 -17.50 -6.81 7.76
C MET A 341 -16.27 -7.30 8.54
N ILE A 342 -16.10 -6.85 9.78
CA ILE A 342 -15.03 -7.35 10.66
C ILE A 342 -15.17 -8.87 10.85
N ALA A 343 -16.36 -9.36 11.20
CA ALA A 343 -16.59 -10.79 11.42
C ALA A 343 -16.31 -11.65 10.17
N GLN A 344 -16.66 -11.15 8.98
CA GLN A 344 -16.33 -11.81 7.70
C GLN A 344 -14.82 -11.94 7.51
N HIS A 345 -14.06 -10.87 7.78
CA HIS A 345 -12.60 -10.89 7.65
C HIS A 345 -11.94 -11.75 8.73
N GLU A 346 -12.51 -11.80 9.94
CA GLU A 346 -12.07 -12.75 10.97
C GLU A 346 -12.29 -14.19 10.52
N GLU A 347 -13.45 -14.52 9.93
CA GLU A 347 -13.71 -15.86 9.40
C GLU A 347 -12.73 -16.25 8.29
N LEU A 348 -12.41 -15.33 7.38
CA LEU A 348 -11.38 -15.53 6.35
C LEU A 348 -10.01 -15.81 6.99
N PHE A 349 -9.63 -15.03 8.01
CA PHE A 349 -8.35 -15.18 8.69
C PHE A 349 -8.26 -16.51 9.47
N GLU A 350 -9.34 -16.89 10.17
CA GLU A 350 -9.41 -18.16 10.88
C GLU A 350 -9.45 -19.36 9.92
N LYS A 351 -10.14 -19.25 8.79
CA LYS A 351 -10.09 -20.25 7.70
C LYS A 351 -8.65 -20.42 7.19
N LEU A 352 -7.92 -19.32 7.01
CA LEU A 352 -6.52 -19.35 6.60
C LEU A 352 -5.63 -20.06 7.61
N LEU A 353 -5.70 -19.69 8.89
CA LEU A 353 -4.85 -20.30 9.92
C LEU A 353 -5.22 -21.77 10.19
N SER A 354 -6.51 -22.10 10.21
CA SER A 354 -7.00 -23.48 10.43
C SER A 354 -6.61 -24.44 9.31
N SER A 355 -6.40 -23.94 8.08
CA SER A 355 -5.88 -24.74 6.97
C SER A 355 -4.48 -25.32 7.22
N LYS A 356 -3.71 -24.71 8.14
CA LYS A 356 -2.30 -25.03 8.42
C LYS A 356 -1.39 -24.93 7.20
N ILE A 357 -1.85 -24.25 6.14
CA ILE A 357 -1.09 -23.99 4.92
C ILE A 357 -0.04 -22.89 5.13
N PRO A 358 -0.34 -21.77 5.83
CA PRO A 358 0.68 -20.80 6.19
C PRO A 358 1.78 -21.45 7.04
N VAL A 359 3.04 -21.19 6.68
CA VAL A 359 4.22 -21.77 7.32
C VAL A 359 4.75 -20.78 8.35
N PHE A 360 4.80 -21.20 9.61
CA PHE A 360 5.40 -20.42 10.68
C PHE A 360 6.89 -20.14 10.40
N ILE A 361 7.32 -18.89 10.62
CA ILE A 361 8.71 -18.44 10.48
C ILE A 361 9.39 -18.40 11.85
N PRO A 362 10.48 -19.17 12.06
CA PRO A 362 11.15 -19.22 13.35
C PRO A 362 12.06 -18.01 13.63
N PRO A 363 12.23 -17.60 14.91
CA PRO A 363 12.99 -16.40 15.33
C PRO A 363 14.52 -16.52 15.29
N HIS A 364 15.09 -17.70 14.99
CA HIS A 364 16.53 -17.97 15.11
C HIS A 364 17.32 -17.95 13.80
N THR A 365 18.62 -17.66 13.96
CA THR A 365 19.65 -17.38 12.94
C THR A 365 20.80 -18.39 12.97
N ILE A 366 20.82 -19.29 12.00
CA ILE A 366 21.94 -19.57 11.10
C ILE A 366 21.25 -19.79 9.74
N GLN A 367 21.77 -19.24 8.63
CA GLN A 367 21.33 -19.68 7.31
C GLN A 367 21.87 -21.11 7.09
N GLU A 368 21.36 -22.08 7.85
CA GLU A 368 21.46 -23.46 7.42
C GLU A 368 20.62 -23.53 6.16
N LYS A 369 21.33 -23.54 5.02
CA LYS A 369 20.73 -23.62 3.69
C LYS A 369 19.61 -24.68 3.65
N ALA A 370 19.78 -25.79 4.37
CA ALA A 370 18.78 -26.85 4.54
C ALA A 370 17.46 -26.38 5.19
N GLU A 371 17.50 -25.53 6.20
CA GLU A 371 16.29 -25.00 6.86
C GLU A 371 15.56 -24.02 5.95
N THR A 372 16.30 -23.09 5.33
CA THR A 372 15.73 -22.15 4.35
C THR A 372 15.12 -22.89 3.17
N ASP A 373 15.84 -23.89 2.62
CA ASP A 373 15.35 -24.73 1.53
C ASP A 373 14.12 -25.53 1.97
N SER A 374 14.04 -26.00 3.22
CA SER A 374 12.86 -26.66 3.78
C SER A 374 11.67 -25.71 3.96
N LEU A 375 11.89 -24.49 4.44
CA LEU A 375 10.84 -23.46 4.55
C LEU A 375 10.31 -23.10 3.17
N ARG A 376 11.20 -22.81 2.23
CA ARG A 376 10.87 -22.56 0.82
C ARG A 376 10.09 -23.74 0.26
N ALA A 377 10.61 -24.95 0.40
CA ALA A 377 9.93 -26.15 -0.05
C ALA A 377 8.62 -26.42 0.67
N ARG A 378 8.27 -25.82 1.82
CA ARG A 378 6.95 -25.96 2.47
C ARG A 378 5.98 -24.87 2.01
N ILE A 379 6.44 -23.63 1.97
CA ILE A 379 5.69 -22.47 1.48
C ILE A 379 5.29 -22.72 0.03
N PHE A 380 6.21 -23.29 -0.76
CA PHE A 380 6.07 -23.55 -2.18
C PHE A 380 5.92 -25.06 -2.51
N LYS A 381 5.70 -25.96 -1.51
CA LYS A 381 5.68 -27.45 -1.66
C LYS A 381 4.74 -28.02 -2.70
N ASP A 382 3.52 -27.48 -2.68
CA ASP A 382 2.41 -27.94 -3.51
C ASP A 382 2.33 -27.12 -4.79
N LEU A 383 3.44 -26.46 -5.15
CA LEU A 383 3.68 -26.23 -6.56
C LEU A 383 3.78 -27.61 -7.22
N VAL A 384 2.64 -28.09 -7.73
CA VAL A 384 2.62 -28.59 -9.12
C VAL A 384 3.56 -27.64 -9.84
N PRO A 385 4.67 -28.10 -10.49
CA PRO A 385 5.65 -27.21 -11.07
C PRO A 385 4.85 -26.10 -11.69
N TYR A 386 4.99 -24.91 -11.10
CA TYR A 386 4.26 -23.75 -11.55
C TYR A 386 4.65 -23.75 -13.03
N GLU A 387 3.73 -24.11 -13.95
CA GLU A 387 3.85 -23.62 -15.31
C GLU A 387 4.08 -22.15 -15.01
N ARG A 388 5.32 -21.65 -15.19
CA ARG A 388 5.68 -20.26 -14.91
C ARG A 388 4.51 -19.51 -15.49
N LYS A 389 3.61 -18.99 -14.66
CA LYS A 389 2.40 -18.38 -15.18
C LYS A 389 2.96 -17.15 -15.83
N LEU A 390 3.03 -17.23 -17.15
CA LEU A 390 3.83 -16.32 -17.93
C LEU A 390 3.19 -14.97 -17.71
N ILE A 391 3.98 -14.03 -17.23
CA ILE A 391 3.61 -12.63 -17.13
C ILE A 391 4.39 -11.97 -18.27
N GLU A 392 3.67 -11.25 -19.11
CA GLU A 392 4.21 -10.57 -20.28
C GLU A 392 3.75 -9.11 -20.21
N MET A 393 2.59 -8.75 -20.77
CA MET A 393 2.07 -7.40 -20.73
C MET A 393 1.88 -6.88 -19.28
N SER A 394 1.43 -7.74 -18.37
CA SER A 394 1.23 -7.36 -16.96
C SER A 394 2.53 -7.13 -16.17
N GLU A 395 3.71 -7.29 -16.79
CA GLU A 395 4.99 -6.88 -16.19
C GLU A 395 5.15 -5.36 -16.18
N TYR A 396 4.55 -4.65 -17.15
CA TYR A 396 4.76 -3.22 -17.36
C TYR A 396 3.49 -2.40 -17.57
N ILE A 397 2.33 -3.05 -17.75
CA ILE A 397 1.01 -2.42 -17.85
C ILE A 397 0.12 -2.89 -16.71
N ASP A 398 -0.61 -1.96 -16.08
CA ASP A 398 -1.69 -2.31 -15.16
C ASP A 398 -2.91 -2.83 -15.94
N VAL A 399 -3.30 -4.07 -15.63
CA VAL A 399 -4.30 -4.82 -16.40
C VAL A 399 -5.72 -4.29 -16.17
N ILE A 400 -6.03 -3.72 -15.00
CA ILE A 400 -7.39 -3.21 -14.73
C ILE A 400 -7.66 -1.92 -15.52
N PRO A 401 -6.80 -0.87 -15.44
CA PRO A 401 -6.95 0.31 -16.30
C PRO A 401 -6.91 -0.03 -17.79
N TYR A 402 -6.07 -1.00 -18.20
CA TYR A 402 -6.08 -1.52 -19.56
C TYR A 402 -7.47 -2.05 -19.94
N ASP A 403 -8.05 -2.96 -19.14
CA ASP A 403 -9.35 -3.56 -19.46
C ASP A 403 -10.49 -2.53 -19.60
N GLU A 404 -10.44 -1.47 -18.79
CA GLU A 404 -11.47 -0.43 -18.73
C GLU A 404 -11.33 0.61 -19.86
N HIS A 405 -10.11 0.90 -20.32
CA HIS A 405 -9.83 2.02 -21.22
C HIS A 405 -9.40 1.60 -22.63
N GLU A 406 -8.95 0.37 -22.86
CA GLU A 406 -8.36 -0.06 -24.14
C GLU A 406 -9.34 0.08 -25.31
N GLU A 407 -10.66 -0.08 -25.10
CA GLU A 407 -11.65 0.17 -26.16
C GLU A 407 -11.62 1.60 -26.72
N LYS A 408 -11.02 2.55 -26.01
CA LYS A 408 -10.84 3.94 -26.46
C LYS A 408 -9.50 4.16 -27.16
N HIS A 409 -8.64 3.15 -27.21
CA HIS A 409 -7.40 3.20 -27.97
C HIS A 409 -7.71 3.59 -29.42
N ALA A 410 -6.91 4.53 -29.95
CA ALA A 410 -7.14 5.06 -31.28
C ALA A 410 -7.22 3.92 -32.30
N TYR A 411 -8.27 3.95 -33.13
CA TYR A 411 -8.55 2.99 -34.20
C TYR A 411 -8.89 1.55 -33.77
N TYR A 412 -8.90 1.22 -32.47
CA TYR A 412 -9.09 -0.15 -32.01
C TYR A 412 -10.50 -0.69 -32.28
N GLN A 413 -11.55 0.13 -32.04
CA GLN A 413 -12.94 -0.27 -32.34
C GLN A 413 -13.18 -0.45 -33.84
N ASP A 414 -12.63 0.45 -34.66
CA ASP A 414 -12.76 0.39 -36.12
C ASP A 414 -12.07 -0.85 -36.67
N MET A 415 -10.88 -1.17 -36.15
CA MET A 415 -10.14 -2.38 -36.47
C MET A 415 -10.93 -3.64 -36.12
N MET A 416 -11.41 -3.77 -34.89
CA MET A 416 -12.22 -4.92 -34.46
C MET A 416 -13.49 -5.07 -35.31
N SER A 417 -14.13 -3.95 -35.67
CA SER A 417 -15.32 -3.95 -36.54
C SER A 417 -14.98 -4.47 -37.93
N LYS A 418 -13.87 -4.02 -38.52
CA LYS A 418 -13.42 -4.48 -39.83
C LYS A 418 -13.02 -5.95 -39.83
N MET A 419 -12.39 -6.44 -38.77
CA MET A 419 -12.07 -7.87 -38.61
C MET A 419 -13.35 -8.73 -38.62
N ILE A 420 -14.41 -8.28 -37.95
CA ILE A 420 -15.71 -8.97 -37.92
C ILE A 420 -16.39 -8.89 -39.29
N GLU A 421 -16.34 -7.75 -39.97
CA GLU A 421 -16.87 -7.57 -41.33
C GLU A 421 -16.28 -8.61 -42.29
N ILE A 422 -14.94 -8.70 -42.37
CA ILE A 422 -14.23 -9.66 -43.22
C ILE A 422 -14.64 -11.10 -42.89
N PHE A 423 -14.76 -11.42 -41.61
CA PHE A 423 -15.21 -12.74 -41.18
C PHE A 423 -16.65 -13.04 -41.63
N LEU A 424 -17.57 -12.10 -41.48
CA LEU A 424 -18.98 -12.27 -41.88
C LEU A 424 -19.11 -12.40 -43.40
N GLU A 425 -18.36 -11.61 -44.17
CA GLU A 425 -18.32 -11.71 -45.63
C GLU A 425 -17.85 -13.11 -46.07
N HIS A 426 -16.78 -13.63 -45.46
CA HIS A 426 -16.26 -14.96 -45.81
C HIS A 426 -17.16 -16.10 -45.33
N SER A 427 -17.74 -15.98 -44.13
CA SER A 427 -18.56 -17.04 -43.51
C SER A 427 -19.97 -17.12 -44.07
N SER A 428 -20.45 -16.09 -44.78
CA SER A 428 -21.81 -16.01 -45.35
C SER A 428 -22.21 -17.20 -46.22
N ASN A 429 -21.25 -17.90 -46.84
CA ASN A 429 -21.47 -19.08 -47.68
C ASN A 429 -21.30 -20.42 -46.94
N ASN A 430 -20.99 -20.40 -45.64
CA ASN A 430 -20.68 -21.61 -44.86
C ASN A 430 -21.87 -22.01 -43.97
N SER A 431 -22.51 -23.13 -44.31
CA SER A 431 -23.64 -23.69 -43.55
C SER A 431 -23.21 -24.60 -42.39
N SER A 432 -21.91 -24.81 -42.20
CA SER A 432 -21.36 -25.70 -41.18
C SER A 432 -21.03 -24.99 -39.85
N PRO A 433 -20.96 -25.71 -38.72
CA PRO A 433 -20.48 -25.20 -37.44
C PRO A 433 -19.10 -24.55 -37.55
N ILE A 434 -19.00 -23.25 -37.26
CA ILE A 434 -17.73 -22.51 -37.31
C ILE A 434 -17.00 -22.63 -35.97
N ARG A 435 -15.71 -22.99 -36.02
CA ARG A 435 -14.78 -22.96 -34.89
C ARG A 435 -13.76 -21.84 -35.05
N ILE A 436 -13.59 -21.05 -34.00
CA ILE A 436 -12.66 -19.92 -33.95
C ILE A 436 -11.56 -20.18 -32.91
N LEU A 437 -10.32 -19.85 -33.26
CA LEU A 437 -9.21 -19.70 -32.33
C LEU A 437 -8.80 -18.23 -32.27
N GLU A 438 -8.80 -17.65 -31.08
CA GLU A 438 -8.29 -16.31 -30.82
C GLU A 438 -6.96 -16.43 -30.08
N LEU A 439 -5.90 -15.89 -30.67
CA LEU A 439 -4.54 -15.92 -30.15
C LEU A 439 -4.21 -14.57 -29.51
N GLY A 440 -3.81 -14.60 -28.24
CA GLY A 440 -3.59 -13.38 -27.45
C GLY A 440 -4.89 -12.64 -27.19
N ALA A 441 -5.84 -13.33 -26.55
CA ALA A 441 -7.17 -12.80 -26.29
C ALA A 441 -7.19 -11.66 -25.25
N GLY A 442 -6.06 -11.40 -24.58
CA GLY A 442 -5.92 -10.39 -23.54
C GLY A 442 -6.93 -10.61 -22.43
N THR A 443 -7.62 -9.54 -22.05
CA THR A 443 -8.72 -9.55 -21.08
C THR A 443 -10.07 -9.91 -21.70
N GLY A 444 -10.11 -10.25 -23.00
CA GLY A 444 -11.30 -10.74 -23.71
C GLY A 444 -12.17 -9.69 -24.40
N ILE A 445 -11.65 -8.47 -24.64
CA ILE A 445 -12.40 -7.36 -25.28
C ILE A 445 -12.91 -7.76 -26.67
N PHE A 446 -12.06 -8.38 -27.49
CA PHE A 446 -12.47 -8.87 -28.82
C PHE A 446 -13.27 -10.18 -28.72
N THR A 447 -12.91 -11.08 -27.81
CA THR A 447 -13.68 -12.31 -27.51
C THR A 447 -15.16 -12.02 -27.23
N VAL A 448 -15.47 -10.94 -26.51
CA VAL A 448 -16.86 -10.53 -26.22
C VAL A 448 -17.63 -10.24 -27.51
N ARG A 449 -17.00 -9.66 -28.53
CA ARG A 449 -17.62 -9.38 -29.83
C ARG A 449 -17.80 -10.66 -30.64
N LEU A 450 -16.78 -11.52 -30.70
CA LEU A 450 -16.89 -12.83 -31.36
C LEU A 450 -18.03 -13.67 -30.76
N ASN A 451 -18.19 -13.62 -29.44
CA ASN A 451 -19.26 -14.33 -28.74
C ASN A 451 -20.67 -13.84 -29.09
N LYS A 452 -20.86 -12.65 -29.66
CA LYS A 452 -22.17 -12.17 -30.12
C LYS A 452 -22.61 -12.78 -31.46
N ILE A 453 -21.70 -13.41 -32.19
CA ILE A 453 -21.96 -13.96 -33.53
C ILE A 453 -22.64 -15.33 -33.44
N THR A 454 -23.81 -15.49 -34.06
CA THR A 454 -24.69 -16.67 -33.88
C THR A 454 -24.26 -17.94 -34.63
N ASN A 455 -23.59 -17.82 -35.78
CA ASN A 455 -23.11 -18.97 -36.58
C ASN A 455 -21.81 -19.59 -36.04
N VAL A 456 -21.22 -19.01 -34.98
CA VAL A 456 -20.02 -19.53 -34.30
C VAL A 456 -20.42 -20.52 -33.22
N THR A 457 -19.89 -21.73 -33.32
CA THR A 457 -20.22 -22.85 -32.42
C THR A 457 -19.20 -23.06 -31.30
N GLU A 458 -17.94 -22.69 -31.53
CA GLU A 458 -16.88 -22.72 -30.52
C GLU A 458 -15.90 -21.58 -30.75
N ILE A 459 -15.50 -20.91 -29.67
CA ILE A 459 -14.43 -19.92 -29.61
C ILE A 459 -13.43 -20.41 -28.58
N VAL A 460 -12.20 -20.66 -29.00
CA VAL A 460 -11.07 -20.98 -28.11
C VAL A 460 -10.22 -19.72 -27.99
N ALA A 461 -10.26 -19.07 -26.84
CA ALA A 461 -9.51 -17.87 -26.54
C ALA A 461 -8.26 -18.22 -25.72
N VAL A 462 -7.08 -17.99 -26.30
CA VAL A 462 -5.78 -18.32 -25.72
C VAL A 462 -5.08 -17.05 -25.27
N GLU A 463 -4.66 -17.02 -24.00
CA GLU A 463 -3.90 -15.91 -23.43
C GLU A 463 -2.69 -16.43 -22.65
N ILE A 464 -1.52 -15.84 -22.87
CA ILE A 464 -0.26 -16.25 -22.23
C ILE A 464 -0.10 -15.55 -20.88
N ASP A 465 -0.48 -14.27 -20.80
CA ASP A 465 -0.37 -13.44 -19.61
C ASP A 465 -1.38 -13.87 -18.54
N TRP A 466 -0.86 -14.18 -17.36
CA TRP A 466 -1.66 -14.72 -16.26
C TRP A 466 -2.76 -13.78 -15.78
N HIS A 467 -2.46 -12.49 -15.66
CA HIS A 467 -3.39 -11.51 -15.10
C HIS A 467 -4.49 -11.18 -16.11
N CYS A 468 -4.13 -10.99 -17.39
CA CYS A 468 -5.10 -10.86 -18.47
C CYS A 468 -6.01 -12.10 -18.56
N TYR A 469 -5.43 -13.30 -18.45
CA TYR A 469 -6.18 -14.54 -18.42
C TYR A 469 -7.18 -14.62 -17.26
N GLN A 470 -6.88 -14.08 -16.07
CA GLN A 470 -7.84 -14.09 -14.96
C GLN A 470 -9.09 -13.27 -15.29
N ILE A 471 -8.92 -12.10 -15.90
CA ILE A 471 -10.04 -11.24 -16.32
C ILE A 471 -10.84 -11.92 -17.44
N LEU A 472 -10.14 -12.42 -18.47
CA LEU A 472 -10.75 -13.19 -19.56
C LEU A 472 -11.55 -14.38 -19.02
N LYS A 473 -10.97 -15.19 -18.15
CA LYS A 473 -11.64 -16.31 -17.50
C LYS A 473 -12.85 -15.84 -16.70
N GLY A 474 -12.74 -14.72 -15.98
CA GLY A 474 -13.80 -14.10 -15.20
C GLY A 474 -15.02 -13.72 -16.06
N LYS A 475 -14.80 -13.03 -17.18
CA LYS A 475 -15.85 -12.57 -18.10
C LYS A 475 -16.69 -13.71 -18.69
N PHE A 476 -16.08 -14.88 -18.87
CA PHE A 476 -16.73 -16.02 -19.51
C PHE A 476 -17.10 -17.17 -18.55
N ARG A 477 -17.14 -16.96 -17.22
CA ARG A 477 -17.59 -18.00 -16.27
C ARG A 477 -19.08 -18.30 -16.41
N GLU A 478 -19.40 -19.60 -16.42
CA GLU A 478 -20.72 -20.25 -16.26
C GLU A 478 -21.88 -19.86 -17.19
N GLN A 479 -21.80 -18.76 -17.95
CA GLN A 479 -22.91 -18.28 -18.80
C GLN A 479 -22.71 -18.49 -20.31
N TYR A 480 -21.46 -18.65 -20.78
CA TYR A 480 -21.14 -18.68 -22.22
C TYR A 480 -20.61 -20.04 -22.67
N LYS A 481 -21.52 -20.98 -22.95
CA LYS A 481 -21.19 -22.37 -23.31
C LYS A 481 -20.30 -22.54 -24.55
N LYS A 482 -20.21 -21.53 -25.42
CA LYS A 482 -19.40 -21.60 -26.65
C LYS A 482 -17.98 -21.03 -26.53
N VAL A 483 -17.64 -20.34 -25.44
CA VAL A 483 -16.30 -19.75 -25.26
C VAL A 483 -15.48 -20.60 -24.29
N LYS A 484 -14.31 -21.03 -24.73
CA LYS A 484 -13.32 -21.77 -23.95
C LYS A 484 -12.08 -20.91 -23.77
N THR A 485 -11.83 -20.45 -22.54
CA THR A 485 -10.69 -19.60 -22.20
C THR A 485 -9.53 -20.45 -21.67
N LEU A 486 -8.32 -20.26 -22.20
CA LEU A 486 -7.14 -21.07 -21.90
C LEU A 486 -5.90 -20.22 -21.65
N ASN A 487 -5.18 -20.52 -20.56
CA ASN A 487 -3.86 -19.93 -20.33
C ASN A 487 -2.78 -20.74 -21.06
N LYS A 488 -2.44 -20.36 -22.29
CA LYS A 488 -1.50 -21.08 -23.16
C LYS A 488 -0.72 -20.10 -24.05
N ASP A 489 0.41 -20.57 -24.59
CA ASP A 489 1.27 -19.79 -25.47
C ASP A 489 0.83 -19.93 -26.94
N SER A 490 0.42 -18.81 -27.55
CA SER A 490 -0.03 -18.72 -28.95
C SER A 490 0.98 -19.25 -29.97
N ARG A 491 2.28 -19.27 -29.63
CA ARG A 491 3.36 -19.81 -30.49
C ARG A 491 3.40 -21.34 -30.51
N THR A 492 2.75 -22.02 -29.56
CA THR A 492 2.87 -23.48 -29.37
C THR A 492 1.56 -24.20 -29.11
N TYR A 493 0.46 -23.48 -28.93
CA TYR A 493 -0.83 -24.08 -28.66
C TYR A 493 -1.32 -24.94 -29.83
N LYS A 494 -1.48 -26.25 -29.58
CA LYS A 494 -1.90 -27.27 -30.55
C LYS A 494 -3.01 -28.16 -29.96
N PRO A 495 -4.28 -27.74 -30.03
CA PRO A 495 -5.41 -28.56 -29.64
C PRO A 495 -5.69 -29.70 -30.64
N GLU A 496 -6.60 -30.59 -30.27
CA GLU A 496 -7.18 -31.54 -31.21
C GLU A 496 -8.15 -30.83 -32.18
N GLY A 497 -7.98 -31.12 -33.47
CA GLY A 497 -8.77 -30.55 -34.56
C GLY A 497 -8.34 -29.15 -34.99
N GLU A 498 -8.81 -28.75 -36.15
CA GLU A 498 -8.46 -27.48 -36.80
C GLU A 498 -9.60 -26.45 -36.66
N PHE A 499 -9.27 -25.19 -36.91
CA PHE A 499 -10.16 -24.02 -36.84
C PHE A 499 -10.44 -23.46 -38.23
N ASP A 500 -11.67 -22.97 -38.41
CA ASP A 500 -12.09 -22.30 -39.65
C ASP A 500 -11.48 -20.90 -39.73
N TYR A 501 -11.36 -20.22 -38.59
CA TYR A 501 -10.78 -18.89 -38.48
C TYR A 501 -9.84 -18.78 -37.29
N ILE A 502 -8.72 -18.09 -37.50
CA ILE A 502 -7.78 -17.71 -36.45
C ILE A 502 -7.74 -16.18 -36.38
N PHE A 503 -8.01 -15.62 -35.20
CA PHE A 503 -7.93 -14.18 -34.95
C PHE A 503 -6.74 -13.82 -34.05
N SER A 504 -6.18 -12.64 -34.27
CA SER A 504 -5.22 -11.97 -33.38
C SER A 504 -5.54 -10.47 -33.41
N SER A 505 -5.76 -9.86 -32.26
CA SER A 505 -6.18 -8.45 -32.13
C SER A 505 -5.23 -7.76 -31.16
N PHE A 506 -4.36 -6.88 -31.65
CA PHE A 506 -3.31 -6.20 -30.87
C PHE A 506 -2.40 -7.14 -30.08
N ALA A 507 -2.22 -8.38 -30.57
CA ALA A 507 -1.44 -9.40 -29.85
C ALA A 507 -0.16 -9.82 -30.58
N ASP A 508 -0.13 -9.67 -31.90
CA ASP A 508 0.98 -10.18 -32.71
C ASP A 508 2.28 -9.45 -32.36
N HIS A 509 2.24 -8.13 -32.15
CA HIS A 509 3.42 -7.33 -31.82
C HIS A 509 4.09 -7.72 -30.48
N HIS A 510 3.43 -8.47 -29.60
CA HIS A 510 4.04 -9.04 -28.39
C HIS A 510 4.95 -10.25 -28.67
N ILE A 511 4.96 -10.75 -29.91
CA ILE A 511 5.79 -11.89 -30.32
C ILE A 511 7.10 -11.39 -30.92
N LYS A 512 8.20 -11.68 -30.23
CA LYS A 512 9.58 -11.41 -30.70
C LYS A 512 9.78 -11.86 -32.14
N THR A 513 10.49 -11.04 -32.93
CA THR A 513 10.77 -11.33 -34.35
C THR A 513 11.40 -12.71 -34.55
N ALA A 514 12.29 -13.14 -33.64
CA ALA A 514 12.92 -14.46 -33.68
C ALA A 514 11.93 -15.64 -33.54
N ASP A 515 10.78 -15.41 -32.88
CA ASP A 515 9.76 -16.43 -32.64
C ASP A 515 8.62 -16.41 -33.66
N LYS A 516 8.54 -15.38 -34.52
CA LYS A 516 7.47 -15.22 -35.52
C LYS A 516 7.37 -16.41 -36.48
N ALA A 517 8.50 -17.01 -36.89
CA ALA A 517 8.48 -18.19 -37.75
C ALA A 517 7.75 -19.37 -37.09
N LYS A 518 8.05 -19.63 -35.81
CA LYS A 518 7.41 -20.67 -35.00
C LYS A 518 5.92 -20.37 -34.78
N TYR A 519 5.58 -19.10 -34.55
CA TYR A 519 4.20 -18.65 -34.43
C TYR A 519 3.38 -18.91 -35.70
N PHE A 520 3.86 -18.50 -36.87
CA PHE A 520 3.16 -18.76 -38.13
C PHE A 520 3.09 -20.25 -38.48
N ASP A 521 4.11 -21.04 -38.12
CA ASP A 521 4.04 -22.50 -38.26
C ASP A 521 2.97 -23.13 -37.37
N ASN A 522 2.74 -22.58 -36.17
CA ASN A 522 1.65 -23.01 -35.29
C ASN A 522 0.27 -22.65 -35.88
N ILE A 523 0.11 -21.44 -36.43
CA ILE A 523 -1.13 -21.03 -37.11
C ILE A 523 -1.46 -21.97 -38.26
N LYS A 524 -0.49 -22.29 -39.13
CA LYS A 524 -0.70 -23.22 -40.25
C LYS A 524 -1.17 -24.60 -39.82
N GLN A 525 -0.70 -25.10 -38.69
CA GLN A 525 -1.08 -26.42 -38.16
C GLN A 525 -2.48 -26.43 -37.56
N ASN A 526 -2.97 -25.26 -37.12
CA ASN A 526 -4.28 -25.12 -36.50
C ASN A 526 -5.35 -24.67 -37.49
N LEU A 527 -4.98 -24.16 -38.67
CA LEU A 527 -5.90 -23.63 -39.66
C LEU A 527 -6.36 -24.73 -40.62
N LYS A 528 -7.68 -24.87 -40.81
CA LYS A 528 -8.25 -25.78 -41.81
C LYS A 528 -7.80 -25.43 -43.23
N PRO A 529 -7.83 -26.38 -44.18
CA PRO A 529 -7.82 -26.06 -45.59
C PRO A 529 -8.92 -25.03 -45.93
N ASN A 530 -8.53 -23.95 -46.63
CA ASN A 530 -9.38 -22.77 -46.92
C ASN A 530 -9.80 -21.91 -45.72
N GLY A 531 -9.26 -22.16 -44.51
CA GLY A 531 -9.46 -21.28 -43.37
C GLY A 531 -8.77 -19.93 -43.55
N LEU A 532 -9.20 -18.94 -42.77
CA LEU A 532 -8.60 -17.60 -42.76
C LEU A 532 -7.94 -17.25 -41.43
N MET A 533 -6.78 -16.62 -41.51
CA MET A 533 -6.18 -15.87 -40.41
C MET A 533 -6.53 -14.39 -40.60
N ILE A 534 -7.12 -13.77 -39.56
CA ILE A 534 -7.49 -12.35 -39.56
C ILE A 534 -6.76 -11.66 -38.41
N VAL A 535 -5.84 -10.75 -38.73
CA VAL A 535 -5.01 -10.04 -37.74
C VAL A 535 -5.31 -8.55 -37.80
N GLY A 536 -5.71 -7.97 -36.68
CA GLY A 536 -5.71 -6.52 -36.48
C GLY A 536 -4.54 -6.16 -35.59
N ASP A 537 -3.60 -5.35 -36.07
CA ASP A 537 -2.42 -4.99 -35.27
C ASP A 537 -1.85 -3.62 -35.62
N GLU A 538 -0.93 -3.18 -34.76
CA GLU A 538 -0.20 -1.93 -34.84
C GLU A 538 1.14 -2.12 -35.55
N PHE A 539 1.42 -1.24 -36.52
CA PHE A 539 2.62 -1.33 -37.35
C PHE A 539 3.33 0.01 -37.41
N LEU A 540 4.65 -0.02 -37.28
CA LEU A 540 5.49 1.16 -37.36
C LEU A 540 5.64 1.65 -38.80
N ARG A 541 6.06 2.92 -38.96
CA ARG A 541 6.60 3.39 -40.24
C ARG A 541 7.78 2.51 -40.70
N LYS A 542 8.09 2.59 -41.98
CA LYS A 542 9.30 1.96 -42.52
C LYS A 542 10.54 2.46 -41.77
N HIS A 543 11.39 1.52 -41.36
CA HIS A 543 12.65 1.74 -40.66
C HIS A 543 13.61 0.57 -40.96
N ASP A 544 14.92 0.76 -40.76
CA ASP A 544 15.89 -0.35 -40.81
C ASP A 544 15.87 -1.15 -39.48
N PRO A 545 15.51 -2.45 -39.48
CA PRO A 545 15.53 -3.27 -38.27
C PRO A 545 16.91 -3.43 -37.62
N ASN A 546 17.98 -3.22 -38.37
CA ASN A 546 19.36 -3.36 -37.86
C ASN A 546 19.92 -2.03 -37.33
N ASP A 547 19.18 -0.93 -37.52
CA ASP A 547 19.50 0.38 -36.98
C ASP A 547 18.61 0.65 -35.77
N ARG A 548 19.21 0.58 -34.58
CA ARG A 548 18.49 0.78 -33.33
C ARG A 548 17.91 2.19 -33.22
N ASP A 549 18.63 3.20 -33.70
CA ASP A 549 18.19 4.59 -33.57
C ASP A 549 17.00 4.88 -34.49
N ASP A 550 17.01 4.33 -35.71
CA ASP A 550 15.86 4.45 -36.64
C ASP A 550 14.63 3.70 -36.12
N ARG A 551 14.80 2.48 -35.58
CA ARG A 551 13.71 1.73 -34.93
C ARG A 551 13.14 2.48 -33.73
N ASP A 552 13.99 2.95 -32.83
CA ASP A 552 13.57 3.67 -31.62
C ASP A 552 12.88 5.00 -31.99
N SER A 553 13.30 5.65 -33.08
CA SER A 553 12.57 6.79 -33.64
C SER A 553 11.20 6.39 -34.17
N ALA A 554 11.08 5.28 -34.91
CA ALA A 554 9.80 4.82 -35.44
C ALA A 554 8.80 4.45 -34.32
N LEU A 555 9.27 3.85 -33.22
CA LEU A 555 8.46 3.61 -32.01
C LEU A 555 7.96 4.94 -31.42
N LYS A 556 8.86 5.92 -31.23
CA LYS A 556 8.49 7.24 -30.70
C LYS A 556 7.51 7.97 -31.59
N ASP A 557 7.69 7.92 -32.90
CA ASP A 557 6.79 8.55 -33.88
C ASP A 557 5.36 7.98 -33.74
N TYR A 558 5.25 6.66 -33.62
CA TYR A 558 3.96 5.98 -33.47
C TYR A 558 3.30 6.26 -32.13
N HIS A 559 3.97 5.94 -31.01
CA HIS A 559 3.35 6.10 -29.68
C HIS A 559 3.07 7.57 -29.35
N SER A 560 3.91 8.51 -29.76
CA SER A 560 3.63 9.94 -29.54
C SER A 560 2.34 10.37 -30.24
N HIS A 561 2.08 9.86 -31.44
CA HIS A 561 0.83 10.12 -32.16
C HIS A 561 -0.40 9.57 -31.42
N ILE A 562 -0.33 8.34 -30.91
CA ILE A 562 -1.43 7.75 -30.13
C ILE A 562 -1.64 8.51 -28.80
N ILE A 563 -0.55 8.83 -28.09
CA ILE A 563 -0.57 9.62 -26.85
C ILE A 563 -1.23 10.99 -27.08
N ASP A 564 -0.92 11.65 -28.19
CA ASP A 564 -1.48 12.97 -28.50
C ASP A 564 -2.98 12.89 -28.83
N ILE A 565 -3.44 11.82 -29.50
CA ILE A 565 -4.87 11.54 -29.67
C ILE A 565 -5.55 11.33 -28.32
N ALA A 566 -5.00 10.46 -27.47
CA ALA A 566 -5.56 10.16 -26.16
C ALA A 566 -5.68 11.41 -25.28
N LYS A 567 -4.63 12.24 -25.21
CA LYS A 567 -4.67 13.54 -24.52
C LYS A 567 -5.70 14.50 -25.12
N GLY A 568 -5.79 14.57 -26.45
CA GLY A 568 -6.77 15.39 -27.16
C GLY A 568 -8.22 15.00 -26.84
N GLN A 569 -8.45 13.73 -26.50
CA GLN A 569 -9.75 13.20 -26.08
C GLN A 569 -9.98 13.26 -24.55
N GLY A 570 -8.98 13.70 -23.78
CA GLY A 570 -9.03 13.72 -22.31
C GLY A 570 -8.80 12.36 -21.63
N GLU A 571 -8.37 11.35 -22.38
CA GLU A 571 -8.12 9.99 -21.88
C GLU A 571 -6.69 9.88 -21.32
N MET A 572 -6.47 10.47 -20.15
CA MET A 572 -5.14 10.55 -19.53
C MET A 572 -4.57 9.19 -19.10
N ILE A 573 -5.43 8.25 -18.70
CA ILE A 573 -5.04 6.88 -18.35
C ILE A 573 -4.49 6.16 -19.58
N LEU A 574 -5.19 6.23 -20.71
CA LEU A 574 -4.75 5.66 -21.98
C LEU A 574 -3.41 6.27 -22.43
N ALA A 575 -3.25 7.59 -22.27
CA ALA A 575 -1.99 8.26 -22.56
C ALA A 575 -0.81 7.76 -21.69
N GLU A 576 -1.09 7.28 -20.46
CA GLU A 576 -0.08 6.68 -19.59
C GLU A 576 0.22 5.23 -19.97
N LEU A 577 -0.80 4.43 -20.28
CA LEU A 577 -0.65 3.07 -20.81
C LEU A 577 0.24 3.06 -22.07
N GLU A 578 0.03 4.02 -22.97
CA GLU A 578 0.85 4.18 -24.16
C GLU A 578 2.30 4.59 -23.88
N ARG A 579 2.56 5.36 -22.82
CA ARG A 579 3.93 5.66 -22.40
C ARG A 579 4.64 4.42 -21.87
N GLN A 580 3.92 3.57 -21.14
CA GLN A 580 4.44 2.31 -20.62
C GLN A 580 4.75 1.33 -21.77
N ALA A 581 3.86 1.24 -22.77
CA ALA A 581 4.10 0.46 -23.99
C ALA A 581 5.33 0.96 -24.76
N LEU A 582 5.44 2.28 -24.97
CA LEU A 582 6.63 2.89 -25.59
C LEU A 582 7.92 2.54 -24.83
N GLN A 583 7.91 2.67 -23.49
CA GLN A 583 9.08 2.34 -22.67
C GLN A 583 9.44 0.85 -22.80
N SER A 584 8.44 -0.04 -22.79
CA SER A 584 8.64 -1.48 -22.99
C SER A 584 9.25 -1.80 -24.36
N GLY A 585 8.83 -1.11 -25.42
CA GLY A 585 9.39 -1.25 -26.77
C GLY A 585 10.84 -0.78 -26.86
N LEU A 586 11.18 0.37 -26.26
CA LEU A 586 12.55 0.88 -26.21
C LEU A 586 13.49 -0.04 -25.41
N GLU A 587 12.96 -0.72 -24.41
CA GLU A 587 13.67 -1.71 -23.58
C GLU A 587 13.64 -3.14 -24.16
N GLU A 588 12.90 -3.38 -25.25
CA GLU A 588 12.69 -4.68 -25.88
C GLU A 588 12.14 -5.76 -24.93
N LYS A 589 11.22 -5.35 -24.04
CA LYS A 589 10.63 -6.23 -23.02
C LYS A 589 9.39 -6.98 -23.50
N GLY A 590 8.37 -6.25 -23.97
CA GLY A 590 7.09 -6.82 -24.41
C GLY A 590 6.55 -6.27 -25.73
N ASP A 591 7.00 -5.10 -26.18
CA ASP A 591 6.55 -4.52 -27.45
C ASP A 591 7.60 -4.73 -28.57
N PHE A 592 7.27 -5.56 -29.56
CA PHE A 592 8.11 -5.88 -30.72
C PHE A 592 7.45 -5.47 -32.04
N LYS A 593 6.74 -4.33 -32.06
CA LYS A 593 6.14 -3.75 -33.27
C LYS A 593 7.13 -3.69 -34.43
N VAL A 594 6.65 -4.02 -35.63
CA VAL A 594 7.40 -3.98 -36.88
C VAL A 594 6.66 -3.16 -37.92
N SER A 595 7.32 -2.79 -39.01
CA SER A 595 6.65 -2.22 -40.17
C SER A 595 5.86 -3.29 -40.94
N CYS A 596 4.88 -2.84 -41.72
CA CYS A 596 4.13 -3.69 -42.64
C CYS A 596 5.05 -4.51 -43.57
N GLU A 597 6.12 -3.90 -44.10
CA GLU A 597 7.05 -4.57 -45.02
C GLU A 597 7.76 -5.77 -44.37
N GLN A 598 8.16 -5.61 -43.10
CA GLN A 598 8.77 -6.69 -42.32
C GLN A 598 7.75 -7.80 -42.01
N TYR A 599 6.54 -7.45 -41.58
CA TYR A 599 5.49 -8.42 -41.29
C TYR A 599 5.10 -9.24 -42.53
N GLU A 600 4.93 -8.56 -43.67
CA GLU A 600 4.62 -9.18 -44.96
C GLU A 600 5.71 -10.13 -45.45
N LYS A 601 6.98 -9.80 -45.20
CA LYS A 601 8.10 -10.69 -45.49
C LYS A 601 7.99 -11.98 -44.70
N LEU A 602 7.63 -11.91 -43.42
CA LEU A 602 7.42 -13.09 -42.57
C LEU A 602 6.23 -13.93 -43.05
N LEU A 603 5.10 -13.30 -43.42
CA LEU A 603 3.95 -14.00 -44.00
C LEU A 603 4.32 -14.75 -45.31
N LYS A 604 5.08 -14.10 -46.21
CA LYS A 604 5.58 -14.72 -47.45
C LYS A 604 6.50 -15.91 -47.17
N GLN A 605 7.41 -15.77 -46.22
CA GLN A 605 8.31 -16.85 -45.80
C GLN A 605 7.54 -18.04 -45.22
N ALA A 606 6.47 -17.76 -44.45
CA ALA A 606 5.57 -18.77 -43.94
C ALA A 606 4.65 -19.39 -45.01
N LYS A 607 4.67 -18.88 -46.26
CA LYS A 607 3.88 -19.28 -47.44
C LYS A 607 2.41 -18.87 -47.40
N PHE A 608 2.05 -17.85 -46.64
CA PHE A 608 0.72 -17.26 -46.70
C PHE A 608 0.56 -16.34 -47.92
N LYS A 609 -0.61 -16.40 -48.55
CA LYS A 609 -1.14 -15.28 -49.34
C LYS A 609 -1.91 -14.36 -48.39
N PHE A 610 -1.92 -13.07 -48.67
CA PHE A 610 -2.60 -12.11 -47.80
C PHE A 610 -3.12 -10.89 -48.56
N LYS A 611 -4.08 -10.21 -47.93
CA LYS A 611 -4.51 -8.84 -48.21
C LYS A 611 -4.37 -8.03 -46.92
N LYS A 612 -4.23 -6.72 -47.05
CA LYS A 612 -4.20 -5.79 -45.93
C LYS A 612 -5.06 -4.57 -46.20
N GLU A 613 -5.63 -4.01 -45.15
CA GLU A 613 -6.40 -2.79 -45.15
C GLU A 613 -5.89 -1.89 -44.01
N LYS A 614 -5.65 -0.60 -44.30
CA LYS A 614 -5.24 0.38 -43.28
C LYS A 614 -6.50 0.90 -42.60
N ILE A 615 -6.51 0.92 -41.27
CA ILE A 615 -7.63 1.42 -40.47
C ILE A 615 -7.37 2.87 -40.05
N GLY A 616 -6.15 3.17 -39.60
CA GLY A 616 -5.79 4.52 -39.21
C GLY A 616 -4.32 4.65 -38.87
N SER A 617 -3.68 5.80 -39.04
CA SER A 617 -4.23 7.02 -39.64
C SER A 617 -4.30 6.94 -41.18
N GLU A 618 -5.44 7.27 -41.80
CA GLU A 618 -5.67 7.14 -43.25
C GLU A 618 -4.75 8.02 -44.11
N ASN A 619 -4.15 9.08 -43.55
CA ASN A 619 -3.42 10.11 -44.31
C ASN A 619 -1.97 10.35 -43.86
N ILE A 620 -1.43 9.51 -42.98
CA ILE A 620 -0.09 9.70 -42.41
C ILE A 620 0.69 8.39 -42.56
N ASP A 621 1.55 8.30 -43.57
CA ASP A 621 2.37 7.10 -43.83
C ASP A 621 3.72 7.15 -43.13
N ASN A 622 4.16 8.34 -42.68
CA ASN A 622 5.43 8.54 -41.99
C ASN A 622 5.36 8.30 -40.47
N ILE A 623 4.27 7.75 -39.94
CA ILE A 623 4.17 7.37 -38.51
C ILE A 623 3.96 5.86 -38.31
N GLY A 624 3.34 5.19 -39.28
CA GLY A 624 2.81 3.83 -39.12
C GLY A 624 1.28 3.82 -39.11
N GLY A 625 0.68 2.85 -38.43
CA GLY A 625 -0.76 2.76 -38.26
C GLY A 625 -1.27 1.39 -37.83
N VAL A 626 -2.57 1.32 -37.61
CA VAL A 626 -3.34 0.11 -37.36
C VAL A 626 -3.81 -0.46 -38.70
N TYR A 627 -3.59 -1.76 -38.90
CA TYR A 627 -3.94 -2.48 -40.12
C TYR A 627 -4.68 -3.77 -39.79
N VAL A 628 -5.58 -4.17 -40.69
CA VAL A 628 -6.19 -5.50 -40.70
C VAL A 628 -5.63 -6.32 -41.85
N TYR A 629 -4.99 -7.45 -41.53
CA TYR A 629 -4.49 -8.45 -42.46
C TYR A 629 -5.46 -9.62 -42.55
N THR A 630 -5.76 -10.06 -43.77
CA THR A 630 -6.43 -11.34 -44.04
C THR A 630 -5.45 -12.25 -44.74
N ALA A 631 -5.11 -13.40 -44.16
CA ALA A 631 -4.12 -14.34 -44.67
C ALA A 631 -4.67 -15.76 -44.82
N TRP A 632 -4.24 -16.47 -45.85
CA TRP A 632 -4.67 -17.84 -46.16
C TRP A 632 -3.57 -18.66 -46.82
N LEU A 633 -3.67 -19.98 -46.71
CA LEU A 633 -2.75 -20.90 -47.39
C LEU A 633 -3.20 -21.11 -48.85
N PRO A 634 -2.25 -21.17 -49.81
CA PRO A 634 -2.57 -21.56 -51.18
C PRO A 634 -3.15 -22.98 -51.20
N THR A 635 -4.20 -23.19 -51.98
CA THR A 635 -4.76 -24.53 -52.28
C THR A 635 -3.85 -25.34 -53.18
#